data_AF-A0A132AE23-F1
#
_entry.id   AF-A0A132AE23-F1
#
_cell.length_a   1.000
_cell.length_b   1.000
_cell.length_c   1.000
_cell.angle_alpha   90.00
_cell.angle_beta   90.00
_cell.angle_gamma   90.00
#
_symmetry.space_group_name_H-M   'P 1'
#
loop_
_entity.id
_entity.type
_entity.pdbx_description
1 polymer ?
#
loop_
_entity_poly.entity_id
_entity_poly.type
_entity_poly.pdbx_seq_one_letter_code
_entity_poly.pdbx_strand_id
1 'polypeptide(L)'
;MPYKCECKNGGSCLFSQTANKIVCECLSNFDGNLCEDSVSKTKLNTSWLLRTTPSLILLLLALILAGLVFTIIYFQKKNLFCFHC
;
A
#
# COMPACT_ATOMS: atom_id res chain seq x y z
N MET A 1 -34.59 -17.81 -8.17
CA MET A 1 -33.26 -18.46 -8.23
C MET A 1 -32.66 -18.36 -6.84
N PRO A 2 -32.44 -19.47 -6.10
CA PRO A 2 -31.86 -19.37 -4.76
C PRO A 2 -30.40 -18.97 -4.90
N TYR A 3 -30.03 -17.83 -4.31
CA TYR A 3 -28.64 -17.38 -4.32
C TYR A 3 -27.83 -18.36 -3.47
N LYS A 4 -26.96 -19.15 -4.11
CA LYS A 4 -26.05 -20.06 -3.42
C LYS A 4 -24.93 -19.21 -2.81
N CYS A 5 -24.87 -19.19 -1.49
CA CYS A 5 -23.79 -18.55 -0.77
C CYS A 5 -22.77 -19.59 -0.32
N GLU A 6 -21.50 -19.39 -0.66
CA GLU A 6 -20.44 -20.39 -0.49
C GLU A 6 -19.39 -20.01 0.56
N CYS A 7 -19.78 -19.22 1.58
CA CYS A 7 -18.88 -18.87 2.67
C CYS A 7 -18.38 -20.13 3.39
N LYS A 8 -17.08 -20.17 3.64
CA LYS A 8 -16.35 -21.24 4.33
C LYS A 8 -16.16 -20.89 5.79
N ASN A 9 -15.66 -21.85 6.56
CA ASN A 9 -15.18 -21.65 7.92
C ASN A 9 -16.18 -20.99 8.88
N GLY A 10 -17.48 -21.18 8.65
CA GLY A 10 -18.55 -20.63 9.48
C GLY A 10 -18.93 -19.18 9.17
N GLY A 11 -18.47 -18.61 8.05
CA GLY A 11 -18.86 -17.27 7.62
C GLY A 11 -20.35 -17.12 7.30
N SER A 12 -20.89 -15.92 7.54
CA SER A 12 -22.30 -15.58 7.34
C SER A 12 -22.53 -14.87 6.01
N CYS A 13 -23.67 -15.09 5.38
CA CYS A 13 -24.02 -14.50 4.10
C CYS A 13 -24.85 -13.24 4.31
N LEU A 14 -24.32 -12.08 3.93
CA LEU A 14 -25.01 -10.80 4.07
C LEU A 14 -25.25 -10.16 2.71
N PHE A 15 -26.40 -9.52 2.53
CA PHE A 15 -26.66 -8.73 1.33
C PHE A 15 -26.04 -7.33 1.49
N SER A 16 -25.03 -7.03 0.68
CA SER A 16 -24.43 -5.70 0.63
C SER A 16 -25.24 -4.81 -0.31
N GLN A 17 -25.92 -3.81 0.25
CA GLN A 17 -26.67 -2.82 -0.55
C GLN A 17 -25.74 -2.02 -1.47
N THR A 18 -24.53 -1.67 -1.00
CA THR A 18 -23.54 -0.91 -1.77
C THR A 18 -23.05 -1.66 -3.01
N ALA A 19 -22.82 -2.97 -2.87
CA ALA A 19 -22.33 -3.79 -3.97
C ALA A 19 -23.47 -4.53 -4.72
N ASN A 20 -24.72 -4.33 -4.28
CA ASN A 20 -25.92 -5.01 -4.76
C ASN A 20 -25.73 -6.53 -4.94
N LYS A 21 -24.99 -7.16 -4.02
CA LYS A 21 -24.60 -8.58 -4.06
C LYS A 21 -24.49 -9.14 -2.65
N ILE A 22 -24.54 -10.47 -2.54
CA ILE A 22 -24.23 -11.14 -1.26
C ILE A 22 -22.72 -11.20 -1.09
N VAL A 23 -22.29 -10.95 0.14
CA VAL A 23 -20.91 -10.96 0.60
C VAL A 23 -20.81 -11.84 1.84
N CYS A 24 -19.64 -12.41 2.06
CA CYS A 24 -19.37 -13.19 3.27
C CYS A 24 -18.89 -12.28 4.40
N GLU A 25 -19.49 -12.43 5.57
CA GLU A 25 -19.00 -11.92 6.83
C GLU A 25 -18.19 -13.03 7.51
N CYS A 26 -16.88 -12.81 7.66
CA CYS A 26 -15.95 -13.79 8.18
C CYS A 26 -15.77 -13.67 9.69
N LEU A 27 -15.51 -14.81 10.35
CA LEU A 27 -15.07 -14.81 11.74
C LEU A 27 -13.66 -14.21 11.87
N SER A 28 -13.34 -13.67 13.03
CA SER A 28 -12.08 -12.93 13.30
C SER A 28 -10.75 -13.64 12.96
N ASN A 29 -10.78 -14.95 12.78
CA ASN A 29 -9.61 -15.77 12.43
C ASN A 29 -9.60 -16.23 10.97
N PHE A 30 -10.54 -15.75 10.15
CA PHE A 30 -10.65 -16.04 8.73
C PHE A 30 -10.84 -14.76 7.92
N ASP A 31 -10.38 -14.75 6.68
CA ASP A 31 -10.48 -13.65 5.72
C ASP A 31 -10.70 -14.22 4.30
N GLY A 32 -10.83 -13.34 3.31
CA GLY A 32 -11.08 -13.71 1.92
C GLY A 32 -12.56 -13.54 1.52
N ASN A 33 -12.83 -13.57 0.21
CA ASN A 33 -14.18 -13.31 -0.30
C ASN A 33 -15.19 -14.36 0.16
N LEU A 34 -14.73 -15.59 0.44
CA LEU A 34 -15.51 -16.70 0.94
C LEU A 34 -15.03 -17.16 2.33
N CYS A 35 -14.27 -16.34 3.06
CA CYS A 35 -13.68 -16.71 4.35
C CYS A 35 -12.77 -17.96 4.28
N GLU A 36 -12.13 -18.19 3.13
CA GLU A 36 -11.28 -19.35 2.88
C GLU A 36 -9.91 -19.27 3.56
N ASP A 37 -9.42 -18.05 3.82
CA ASP A 37 -8.08 -17.81 4.31
C ASP A 37 -8.05 -17.79 5.83
N SER A 38 -7.23 -18.63 6.45
CA SER A 38 -6.98 -18.52 7.90
C SER A 38 -6.04 -17.34 8.17
N VAL A 39 -6.47 -16.42 9.03
CA VAL A 39 -5.63 -15.33 9.52
C VAL A 39 -4.64 -15.92 10.53
N SER A 40 -3.58 -16.56 10.02
CA SER A 40 -2.44 -16.94 10.84
C SER A 40 -1.81 -15.66 11.36
N LYS A 41 -1.67 -15.54 12.69
CA LYS A 41 -1.03 -14.39 13.33
C LYS A 41 0.50 -14.40 13.13
N THR A 42 0.97 -14.68 11.91
CA THR A 42 2.34 -14.40 11.49
C THR A 42 2.28 -13.23 10.52
N LYS A 43 2.26 -12.02 11.12
CA LYS A 43 2.24 -10.74 10.41
C LYS A 43 3.51 -10.61 9.54
N LEU A 44 3.43 -11.01 8.27
CA LEU A 44 4.04 -10.21 7.22
C LEU A 44 2.91 -9.50 6.49
N ASN A 45 2.51 -8.35 7.04
CA ASN A 45 1.41 -7.58 6.52
C ASN A 45 1.79 -6.94 5.18
N THR A 46 1.48 -7.59 4.07
CA THR A 46 1.66 -7.05 2.71
C THR A 46 0.86 -5.74 2.51
N SER A 47 -0.18 -5.50 3.31
CA SER A 47 -0.92 -4.23 3.36
C SER A 47 -0.11 -3.06 3.95
N TRP A 48 0.87 -3.32 4.82
CA TRP A 48 1.71 -2.28 5.41
C TRP A 48 2.83 -1.92 4.45
N LEU A 49 3.34 -2.92 3.72
CA LEU A 49 4.30 -2.74 2.65
C LEU A 49 3.73 -1.87 1.54
N LEU A 50 2.46 -2.02 1.13
CA LEU A 50 1.87 -1.13 0.12
C LEU A 50 1.51 0.28 0.65
N ARG A 51 1.30 0.43 1.97
CA ARG A 51 0.85 1.70 2.58
C ARG A 51 1.98 2.59 3.07
N THR A 52 3.11 2.02 3.52
CA THR A 52 4.29 2.79 3.98
C THR A 52 5.37 2.97 2.91
N THR A 53 5.42 2.09 1.89
CA THR A 53 6.35 2.26 0.76
C THR A 53 6.20 3.56 0.00
N PRO A 54 4.99 4.10 -0.32
CA PRO A 54 4.91 5.36 -1.07
C PRO A 54 5.52 6.53 -0.30
N SER A 55 5.40 6.56 1.04
CA SER A 55 5.99 7.61 1.87
C SER A 55 7.52 7.55 1.92
N LEU A 56 8.10 6.35 2.02
CA LEU A 56 9.56 6.15 1.99
C LEU A 56 10.13 6.46 0.60
N ILE A 57 9.46 6.02 -0.46
CA ILE A 57 9.86 6.32 -1.85
C ILE A 57 9.83 7.82 -2.11
N LEU A 58 8.78 8.52 -1.65
CA LEU A 58 8.68 9.98 -1.78
C LEU A 58 9.80 10.71 -1.03
N LEU A 59 10.15 10.26 0.19
CA LEU A 59 11.24 10.82 0.97
C LEU A 59 12.60 10.60 0.27
N LEU A 60 12.85 9.41 -0.26
CA LEU A 60 14.06 9.09 -1.01
C LEU A 60 14.20 9.96 -2.27
N LEU A 61 13.12 10.15 -3.03
CA LEU A 61 13.10 11.03 -4.20
C LEU A 61 13.42 12.48 -3.83
N ALA A 62 12.86 12.99 -2.74
CA ALA A 62 13.13 14.36 -2.27
C ALA A 62 14.61 14.58 -1.92
N LEU A 63 15.24 13.62 -1.24
CA LEU A 63 16.67 13.69 -0.89
C LEU A 63 17.57 13.68 -2.12
N ILE A 64 17.25 12.86 -3.13
CA ILE A 64 17.99 12.81 -4.40
C ILE A 64 17.90 14.16 -5.12
N LEU A 65 16.70 14.75 -5.22
CA LEU A 65 16.50 16.05 -5.86
C LEU A 65 17.26 17.17 -5.14
N ALA A 66 17.22 17.20 -3.80
CA ALA A 66 17.96 18.17 -3.01
C ALA A 66 19.48 18.03 -3.22
N GLY A 67 19.99 16.80 -3.28
CA GLY A 67 21.40 16.51 -3.57
C GLY A 67 21.82 17.01 -4.96
N LEU A 68 21.02 16.76 -5.99
CA LEU A 68 21.28 17.25 -7.35
C LEU A 68 21.28 18.77 -7.43
N VAL A 69 20.32 19.43 -6.77
CA VAL A 69 20.27 20.89 -6.72
C VAL A 69 21.50 21.44 -6.00
N PHE A 70 21.91 20.83 -4.89
CA PHE A 70 23.09 21.26 -4.14
C PHE A 70 24.38 21.10 -4.95
N THR A 71 24.57 19.97 -5.63
CA THR A 71 25.73 19.77 -6.50
C THR A 71 25.71 20.77 -7.65
N ILE A 72 24.58 20.99 -8.31
CA ILE A 72 24.45 21.99 -9.37
C ILE A 72 24.81 23.39 -8.83
N ILE A 73 24.28 23.82 -7.69
CA ILE A 73 24.62 25.13 -7.09
C ILE A 73 26.11 25.21 -6.75
N TYR A 74 26.69 24.15 -6.21
CA TYR A 74 28.12 24.09 -5.92
C TYR A 74 28.97 24.20 -7.18
N PHE A 75 28.60 23.48 -8.25
CA PHE A 75 29.26 23.55 -9.55
C PHE A 75 29.08 24.92 -10.22
N GLN A 76 27.88 25.49 -10.17
CA GLN A 76 27.58 26.85 -10.63
C GLN A 76 28.42 27.88 -9.87
N LYS A 77 28.55 27.75 -8.55
CA LYS A 77 29.39 28.59 -7.71
C LYS A 77 30.88 28.43 -8.03
N LYS A 78 31.34 27.22 -8.34
CA LYS A 78 32.72 26.95 -8.79
C LYS A 78 33.00 27.54 -10.18
N ASN A 79 32.07 27.40 -11.12
CA ASN A 79 32.18 27.99 -12.46
C ASN A 79 32.13 29.52 -12.42
N LEU A 80 31.29 30.11 -11.56
CA LEU A 80 31.24 31.56 -11.33
C LEU A 80 32.55 32.08 -10.73
N PHE A 81 33.21 31.30 -9.88
CA PHE A 81 34.51 31.64 -9.31
C PHE A 81 35.67 31.49 -10.31
N CYS A 82 35.55 30.64 -11.33
CA CYS A 82 36.51 30.55 -12.44
C CYS A 82 36.33 31.65 -13.50
N PHE A 83 35.22 32.40 -13.48
CA PHE A 83 34.95 33.50 -14.41
C PHE A 83 35.58 34.84 -13.98
N HIS A 84 36.18 34.90 -12.79
CA HIS A 84 36.99 36.04 -12.33
C HIS A 84 38.46 35.61 -12.28
N CYS A 85 39.04 35.38 -13.46
CA CYS A 85 40.49 35.30 -13.69
C CYS A 85 40.86 36.27 -14.81
#